data_AF-A0AAW0JJ68-F1
#
_entry.id   AF-A0AAW0JJ68-F1
#
_cell.length_a   1.000
_cell.length_b   1.000
_cell.length_c   1.000
_cell.angle_alpha   90.00
_cell.angle_beta   90.00
_cell.angle_gamma   90.00
#
_symmetry.space_group_name_H-M   'P 1'
#
loop_
_entity.id
_entity.type
_entity.pdbx_description
1 polymer ?
#
loop_
_entity_poly.entity_id
_entity_poly.type
_entity_poly.pdbx_seq_one_letter_code
_entity_poly.pdbx_strand_id
1 'polypeptide(L)'
;MAQKSKILIIGGTGYIGKYIVEESAKAGHPTFALVRENTASNPEKYKLIEGFKSSGVTLLHGDIYDYEPSCILHDVISQQNL
;
A
#
# COMPACT_ATOMS: atom_id res chain seq x y z
N MET A 1 20.94 -5.07 14.19
CA MET A 1 20.00 -5.17 13.05
C MET A 1 19.45 -3.78 12.79
N ALA A 2 19.50 -3.28 11.55
CA ALA A 2 18.95 -1.96 11.24
C ALA A 2 17.43 -1.98 11.45
N GLN A 3 16.90 -1.00 12.19
CA GLN A 3 15.47 -0.89 12.45
C GLN A 3 14.75 -0.63 11.12
N LYS A 4 13.76 -1.48 10.78
CA LYS A 4 12.99 -1.33 9.55
C LYS A 4 11.96 -0.23 9.74
N SER A 5 12.06 0.83 8.94
CA SER A 5 11.04 1.89 8.89
C SER A 5 9.75 1.36 8.27
N LYS A 6 8.60 1.79 8.80
CA LYS A 6 7.29 1.60 8.16
C LYS A 6 7.18 2.59 7.00
N ILE A 7 6.83 2.10 5.81
CA ILE A 7 6.80 2.89 4.58
C ILE A 7 5.38 2.90 4.03
N LEU A 8 4.80 4.09 3.85
CA LEU A 8 3.53 4.27 3.15
C LEU A 8 3.80 4.86 1.75
N ILE A 9 3.30 4.19 0.72
CA ILE A 9 3.45 4.60 -0.68
C ILE A 9 2.09 4.99 -1.23
N ILE A 10 1.97 6.26 -1.63
CA ILE A 10 0.79 6.80 -2.31
C ILE A 10 1.08 6.80 -3.82
N GLY A 11 0.14 6.29 -4.61
CA GLY A 11 0.35 6.12 -6.06
C GLY A 11 1.20 4.89 -6.41
N GLY A 12 1.21 3.87 -5.53
CA GLY A 12 1.94 2.61 -5.76
C GLY A 12 1.51 1.87 -7.03
N THR A 13 0.30 2.10 -7.54
CA THR A 13 -0.17 1.52 -8.81
C THR A 13 0.25 2.31 -10.05
N GLY A 14 1.03 3.38 -9.89
CA GLY A 14 1.56 4.18 -11.01
C GLY A 14 2.75 3.51 -11.70
N TYR A 15 3.23 4.12 -12.79
CA TYR A 15 4.32 3.57 -13.61
C TYR A 15 5.60 3.27 -12.79
N ILE A 16 6.02 4.23 -11.96
CA ILE A 16 7.22 4.12 -11.11
C ILE A 16 6.86 3.49 -9.76
N GLY A 17 5.71 3.85 -9.20
CA GLY A 17 5.27 3.44 -7.87
C GLY A 17 5.31 1.93 -7.67
N LYS A 18 5.01 1.14 -8.72
CA LYS A 18 5.00 -0.32 -8.64
C LYS A 18 6.35 -0.92 -8.26
N TYR A 19 7.43 -0.38 -8.81
CA TYR A 19 8.78 -0.86 -8.52
C TYR A 19 9.22 -0.45 -7.11
N ILE A 20 8.82 0.74 -6.66
CA ILE A 20 9.13 1.22 -5.31
C ILE A 20 8.45 0.34 -4.27
N VAL A 21 7.17 -0.02 -4.49
CA VAL A 21 6.41 -0.92 -3.60
C VAL A 21 7.09 -2.28 -3.51
N GLU A 22 7.41 -2.89 -4.65
CA GLU A 22 8.06 -4.21 -4.68
C GLU A 22 9.42 -4.21 -4.01
N GLU A 23 10.29 -3.24 -4.32
CA GLU A 23 11.63 -3.19 -3.73
C GLU A 23 11.60 -2.84 -2.24
N SER A 24 10.65 -2.00 -1.79
CA SER A 24 10.42 -1.73 -0.36
C SER A 24 10.07 -3.01 0.40
N ALA A 25 9.16 -3.82 -0.16
CA ALA A 25 8.78 -5.11 0.41
C ALA A 25 9.93 -6.12 0.41
N LYS A 26 10.65 -6.26 -0.72
CA LYS A 26 11.83 -7.14 -0.83
C LYS A 26 12.96 -6.75 0.11
N ALA A 27 13.15 -5.44 0.32
CA ALA A 27 14.09 -4.92 1.29
C ALA A 27 13.66 -5.21 2.75
N GLY A 28 12.48 -5.82 2.97
CA GLY A 28 11.99 -6.24 4.28
C GLY A 28 11.45 -5.09 5.12
N HIS A 29 11.03 -3.99 4.49
CA HIS A 29 10.32 -2.92 5.18
C HIS A 29 8.83 -3.25 5.25
N PRO A 30 8.17 -3.06 6.42
CA PRO A 30 6.71 -3.06 6.49
C PRO A 30 6.18 -1.99 5.53
N THR A 31 5.59 -2.44 4.43
CA THR A 31 5.23 -1.59 3.30
C THR A 31 3.71 -1.53 3.17
N PHE A 32 3.20 -0.31 3.12
CA PHE A 32 1.79 -0.01 2.95
C PHE A 32 1.60 0.70 1.60
N ALA A 33 0.61 0.30 0.82
CA ALA A 33 0.27 0.97 -0.44
C ALA A 33 -1.18 1.47 -0.39
N LEU A 34 -1.37 2.77 -0.63
CA LEU A 34 -2.70 3.38 -0.71
C LEU A 34 -3.29 3.15 -2.11
N VAL A 35 -4.48 2.56 -2.14
CA VAL A 35 -5.22 2.20 -3.36
C VAL A 35 -6.62 2.82 -3.28
N ARG A 36 -7.01 3.57 -4.32
CA ARG A 36 -8.39 4.06 -4.43
C ARG A 36 -9.32 2.92 -4.82
N GLU A 37 -10.54 2.90 -4.29
CA GLU A 37 -11.53 1.85 -4.59
C GLU A 37 -11.73 1.65 -6.10
N ASN A 38 -11.86 2.75 -6.86
CA ASN A 38 -12.04 2.71 -8.31
C ASN A 38 -10.82 2.17 -9.09
N THR A 39 -9.67 2.03 -8.43
CA THR A 39 -8.44 1.47 -9.02
C THR A 39 -8.56 -0.04 -9.19
N ALA A 40 -9.27 -0.73 -8.29
CA ALA A 40 -9.47 -2.17 -8.33
C ALA A 40 -10.37 -2.62 -9.49
N SER A 41 -11.16 -1.70 -10.06
CA SER A 41 -12.05 -1.97 -11.19
C SER A 41 -11.31 -2.11 -12.54
N ASN A 42 -10.04 -1.68 -12.63
CA ASN A 42 -9.22 -1.88 -13.83
C ASN A 42 -8.48 -3.23 -13.76
N PRO A 43 -8.68 -4.16 -14.72
CA PRO A 43 -8.04 -5.47 -14.73
C PRO A 43 -6.51 -5.46 -14.64
N GLU A 44 -5.85 -4.47 -15.25
CA GLU A 44 -4.39 -4.35 -15.20
C GLU A 44 -3.90 -3.95 -13.81
N LYS A 45 -4.63 -3.04 -13.17
CA LYS A 45 -4.29 -2.57 -11.83
C LYS A 45 -4.65 -3.62 -10.77
N TYR A 46 -5.71 -4.39 -10.99
CA TYR A 46 -6.09 -5.52 -10.12
C TYR A 46 -4.96 -6.56 -10.01
N LYS A 47 -4.36 -6.97 -11.14
CA LYS A 47 -3.21 -7.89 -11.14
C LYS A 47 -2.03 -7.35 -10.34
N LEU A 48 -1.78 -6.04 -10.45
CA LEU A 48 -0.71 -5.38 -9.70
C LEU A 48 -0.99 -5.39 -8.19
N ILE A 49 -2.24 -5.12 -7.81
CA ILE A 49 -2.73 -5.15 -6.43
C ILE A 49 -2.60 -6.55 -5.83
N GLU A 50 -2.93 -7.61 -6.59
CA GLU A 50 -2.69 -9.00 -6.16
C GLU A 50 -1.20 -9.30 -5.98
N GLY A 51 -0.35 -8.83 -6.91
CA GLY A 51 1.10 -8.96 -6.80
C GLY A 51 1.68 -8.29 -5.57
N PHE A 52 1.10 -7.17 -5.13
CA PHE A 52 1.48 -6.51 -3.89
C PHE A 52 1.10 -7.35 -2.66
N LYS A 53 -0.13 -7.90 -2.63
CA LYS A 53 -0.55 -8.79 -1.54
C LYS A 53 0.35 -10.02 -1.41
N SER A 54 0.70 -10.66 -2.53
CA SER A 54 1.59 -11.84 -2.50
C SER A 54 3.01 -11.51 -2.08
N SER A 55 3.44 -10.25 -2.26
CA SER A 55 4.75 -9.74 -1.83
C SER A 55 4.76 -9.26 -0.37
N GLY A 56 3.66 -9.43 0.38
CA GLY A 56 3.57 -9.02 1.79
C GLY A 56 3.33 -7.53 2.01
N VAL A 57 2.83 -6.82 0.98
CA VAL A 57 2.45 -5.40 1.09
C VAL A 57 1.04 -5.31 1.65
N THR A 58 0.85 -4.45 2.65
CA THR A 58 -0.48 -4.14 3.19
C THR A 58 -1.15 -3.08 2.32
N LEU A 59 -2.34 -3.36 1.84
CA LEU A 59 -3.10 -2.41 1.05
C LEU A 59 -4.04 -1.62 1.93
N LEU A 60 -4.03 -0.30 1.76
CA LEU A 60 -4.94 0.62 2.41
C LEU A 60 -5.89 1.17 1.36
N HIS A 61 -7.18 1.12 1.63
CA HIS A 61 -8.18 1.66 0.73
C HIS A 61 -8.50 3.10 1.13
N GLY A 62 -8.39 4.04 0.19
CA GLY A 62 -8.69 5.44 0.47
C GLY A 62 -8.24 6.40 -0.63
N ASP A 63 -8.62 7.66 -0.49
CA ASP A 63 -8.17 8.76 -1.34
C ASP A 63 -7.51 9.85 -0.50
N ILE A 64 -6.48 10.49 -1.05
CA ILE A 64 -5.79 11.64 -0.45
C ILE A 64 -6.66 12.91 -0.43
N TYR A 65 -7.70 12.95 -1.26
CA TYR A 65 -8.67 14.04 -1.30
C TYR A 65 -9.83 13.81 -0.33
N ASP A 66 -9.95 12.60 0.22
CA ASP A 66 -10.94 12.29 1.23
C ASP A 66 -10.37 12.67 2.59
N TYR A 67 -10.79 13.82 3.10
CA TYR A 67 -10.31 14.38 4.38
C TYR A 67 -11.11 13.79 5.54
N GLU A 68 -11.34 12.48 5.52
CA GLU A 68 -11.75 11.70 6.70
C GLU A 68 -10.50 11.01 7.28
N PRO A 69 -9.71 11.71 8.12
CA PRO A 69 -8.48 11.17 8.69
C PRO A 69 -8.73 9.92 9.56
N SER A 70 -9.97 9.70 10.01
CA SER A 70 -10.41 8.53 10.76
C SER A 70 -10.20 7.23 9.98
N CYS A 71 -10.54 7.14 8.68
CA CYS A 71 -10.44 5.88 7.94
C CYS A 71 -8.98 5.43 7.72
N ILE A 72 -8.11 6.36 7.29
CA ILE A 72 -6.73 6.03 6.92
C ILE A 72 -5.89 5.67 8.16
N LEU A 73 -6.04 6.42 9.26
CA LEU A 73 -5.31 6.13 10.50
C LEU A 73 -5.85 4.88 11.20
N HIS A 74 -7.16 4.63 11.19
CA HIS A 74 -7.72 3.46 11.84
C HIS A 74 -7.34 2.16 11.12
N ASP A 75 -7.30 2.15 9.79
CA ASP A 75 -6.79 1.01 9.02
C ASP A 75 -5.28 0.81 9.24
N VAL A 76 -4.50 1.88 9.22
CA VAL A 76 -3.05 1.80 9.51
C VAL A 76 -2.78 1.32 10.94
N ILE A 77 -3.59 1.70 11.93
CA ILE A 77 -3.45 1.26 13.33
C ILE A 77 -3.98 -0.17 13.52
N SER A 78 -5.07 -0.54 12.86
CA SER A 78 -5.63 -1.90 12.92
C SER A 78 -4.72 -2.94 12.25
N GLN A 79 -4.01 -2.56 11.18
CA GLN A 79 -3.04 -3.41 10.50
C GLN A 79 -1.65 -3.42 11.18
N GLN A 80 -1.44 -2.62 12.24
CA GLN A 80 -0.20 -2.60 13.03
C GLN A 80 -0.16 -3.62 14.18
N ASN A 81 -1.28 -4.31 14.46
CA ASN A 81 -1.42 -5.24 15.59
C ASN A 81 -1.48 -6.72 15.17
N LEU A 82 -0.97 -7.06 13.98
CA LEU A 82 -0.72 -8.41 13.50
C LEU A 82 0.78 -8.64 13.30
#